data_AF-A0A7X0FZN4-F1
#
_entry.id   AF-A0A7X0FZN4-F1
#
_cell.length_a   1.000
_cell.length_b   1.000
_cell.length_c   1.000
_cell.angle_alpha   90.00
_cell.angle_beta   90.00
_cell.angle_gamma   90.00
#
_symmetry.space_group_name_H-M   'P 1'
#
loop_
_entity.id
_entity.type
_entity.pdbx_description
1 polymer ?
#
loop_
_entity_poly.entity_id
_entity_poly.type
_entity_poly.pdbx_seq_one_letter_code
_entity_poly.pdbx_strand_id
1 'polypeptide(L)'
;MSDDHRPPAALDLLDRPPVPAGPAGPPEPGAPAHGLGRDGSLARDIGGYQAVIAIADPMTVRLTFIGAEGRPLPTVPGALRAGFAAQVKETKALARQVRATLAAERQRVEALMAAERTWPYGQWCRHYRDHPVTGRVAHGLIWEFEEPDGHWHTATPGEDVLVTVDGRALPVPPGGARVRLWHPVRALPGAVRAWRNFVTGNRMAQSFRQAFRETYRPGPPGAETDLRRGRFDGEARRVLAEGAWRVGCREGRARVTFERRAAGRWREEPPRAVPPPVFSEGMREADLFLRLAPAAEEDPSGAPSATAGIRADVLRRILPGTRIAGRCAVDGGFLVVRGGLRTYRVHLGSGDVLTEPGGERLRVGPARRTGRKGLFLPFEDEVLARVLGTAFLLAADHRITDEAVLRQITRGT
;
A
#
# COMPACT_ATOMS: atom_id res chain seq x y z
N MET A 1 -28.08 -46.71 25.75
CA MET A 1 -27.62 -45.34 26.06
C MET A 1 -26.71 -44.95 24.92
N SER A 2 -27.28 -44.37 23.88
CA SER A 2 -26.56 -43.88 22.70
C SER A 2 -26.43 -42.37 22.83
N ASP A 3 -25.20 -41.88 22.89
CA ASP A 3 -24.89 -40.45 22.85
C ASP A 3 -24.95 -39.97 21.39
N ASP A 4 -25.93 -39.11 21.11
CA ASP A 4 -26.18 -38.51 19.80
C ASP A 4 -25.33 -37.24 19.66
N HIS A 5 -24.13 -37.36 19.09
CA HIS A 5 -23.22 -36.24 18.83
C HIS A 5 -23.57 -35.57 17.50
N ARG A 6 -24.56 -34.67 17.54
CA ARG A 6 -24.95 -33.86 16.38
C ARG A 6 -23.94 -32.71 16.18
N PRO A 7 -23.29 -32.55 15.02
CA PRO A 7 -22.46 -31.38 14.76
C PRO A 7 -23.33 -30.10 14.66
N PRO A 8 -22.82 -28.92 15.06
CA PRO A 8 -23.61 -27.70 15.01
C PRO A 8 -23.95 -27.35 13.54
N ALA A 9 -25.23 -27.03 13.31
CA ALA A 9 -25.75 -26.69 12.01
C ALA A 9 -25.10 -25.40 11.47
N ALA A 10 -24.78 -25.39 10.18
CA ALA A 10 -24.17 -24.26 9.47
C ALA A 10 -25.07 -22.99 9.38
N LEU A 11 -26.18 -22.93 10.13
CA LEU A 11 -27.16 -21.86 10.13
C LEU A 11 -27.02 -20.88 11.31
N ASP A 12 -26.29 -21.22 12.37
CA ASP A 12 -26.09 -20.33 13.54
C ASP A 12 -25.06 -19.20 13.30
N LEU A 13 -24.46 -19.13 12.12
CA LEU A 13 -23.51 -18.07 11.72
C LEU A 13 -24.16 -16.88 11.01
N LEU A 14 -25.47 -16.94 10.73
CA LEU A 14 -26.19 -15.91 9.98
C LEU A 14 -26.99 -14.93 10.86
N ASP A 15 -27.19 -15.21 12.15
CA ASP A 15 -27.98 -14.36 13.08
C ASP A 15 -27.13 -13.62 14.12
N ARG A 16 -25.93 -13.14 13.74
CA ARG A 16 -25.23 -12.18 14.59
C ARG A 16 -26.00 -10.86 14.58
N PRO A 17 -26.47 -10.34 15.73
CA PRO A 17 -27.09 -9.02 15.76
C PRO A 17 -26.08 -7.99 15.23
N PRO A 18 -26.53 -6.94 14.53
CA PRO A 18 -25.64 -5.89 14.06
C PRO A 18 -24.82 -5.39 15.24
N VAL A 19 -23.50 -5.39 15.10
CA VAL A 19 -22.59 -4.80 16.08
C VAL A 19 -23.09 -3.38 16.31
N PRO A 20 -23.46 -2.99 17.55
CA PRO A 20 -23.95 -1.65 17.81
C PRO A 20 -22.91 -0.67 17.31
N ALA A 21 -23.35 0.35 16.56
CA ALA A 21 -22.48 1.42 16.09
C ALA A 21 -21.68 1.91 17.30
N GLY A 22 -20.36 1.70 17.27
CA GLY A 22 -19.48 2.20 18.30
C GLY A 22 -19.69 3.71 18.46
N PRO A 23 -19.38 4.28 19.64
CA PRO A 23 -19.55 5.72 19.86
C PRO A 23 -18.90 6.50 18.72
N ALA A 24 -19.60 7.53 18.24
CA ALA A 24 -19.07 8.43 17.22
C ALA A 24 -17.67 8.88 17.67
N GLY A 25 -16.65 8.48 16.92
CA GLY A 25 -15.27 8.86 17.20
C GLY A 25 -15.11 10.39 17.20
N PRO A 26 -13.98 10.92 17.71
CA PRO A 26 -13.73 12.36 17.72
C PRO A 26 -13.93 12.96 16.32
N PRO A 27 -14.36 14.23 16.20
CA PRO A 27 -14.61 14.88 14.90
C PRO A 27 -13.37 14.79 14.00
N GLU A 28 -13.57 14.62 12.70
CA GLU A 28 -12.48 14.57 11.72
C GLU A 28 -11.63 15.84 11.81
N PRO A 29 -10.33 15.75 12.14
CA PRO A 29 -9.46 16.92 12.07
C PRO A 29 -9.35 17.36 10.62
N GLY A 30 -9.69 18.61 10.34
CA GLY A 30 -9.62 19.17 8.98
C GLY A 30 -8.16 19.34 8.54
N ALA A 31 -7.77 18.63 7.49
CA ALA A 31 -6.47 18.83 6.85
C ALA A 31 -6.41 20.21 6.17
N PRO A 32 -5.26 20.91 6.16
CA PRO A 32 -5.12 22.15 5.41
C PRO A 32 -5.23 21.92 3.90
N ALA A 33 -6.06 22.71 3.22
CA ALA A 33 -6.24 22.62 1.77
C ALA A 33 -5.14 23.35 0.96
N HIS A 34 -4.33 24.21 1.60
CA HIS A 34 -3.22 24.96 0.98
C HIS A 34 -3.60 25.84 -0.22
N GLY A 35 -4.89 26.16 -0.36
CA GLY A 35 -5.43 26.88 -1.52
C GLY A 35 -5.48 26.06 -2.81
N LEU A 36 -5.30 24.73 -2.74
CA LEU A 36 -5.47 23.84 -3.89
C LEU A 36 -6.95 23.74 -4.28
N GLY A 37 -7.21 23.64 -5.58
CA GLY A 37 -8.53 23.28 -6.12
C GLY A 37 -8.88 21.81 -5.88
N ARG A 38 -10.11 21.41 -6.19
CA ARG A 38 -10.59 20.02 -6.05
C ARG A 38 -9.76 19.01 -6.85
N ASP A 39 -9.17 19.45 -7.94
CA ASP A 39 -8.25 18.67 -8.77
C ASP A 39 -6.89 18.41 -8.10
N GLY A 40 -6.62 19.04 -6.96
CA GLY A 40 -5.37 18.95 -6.22
C GLY A 40 -4.26 19.83 -6.80
N SER A 41 -4.61 20.91 -7.51
CA SER A 41 -3.66 21.85 -8.10
C SER A 41 -3.86 23.31 -7.69
N LEU A 42 -2.79 24.11 -7.77
CA LEU A 42 -2.78 25.55 -7.57
C LEU A 42 -1.79 26.19 -8.56
N ALA A 43 -2.24 27.20 -9.30
CA ALA A 43 -1.40 28.02 -10.15
C ALA A 43 -1.16 29.40 -9.52
N ARG A 44 0.07 29.94 -9.68
CA ARG A 44 0.44 31.29 -9.27
C ARG A 44 1.24 31.98 -10.38
N ASP A 45 0.89 33.23 -10.68
CA ASP A 45 1.65 34.03 -11.64
C ASP A 45 2.90 34.62 -10.99
N ILE A 46 4.06 34.40 -11.62
CA ILE A 46 5.37 34.89 -11.19
C ILE A 46 6.17 35.28 -12.42
N GLY A 47 6.38 36.58 -12.64
CA GLY A 47 7.32 37.09 -13.65
C GLY A 47 7.12 36.57 -15.07
N GLY A 48 5.85 36.47 -15.52
CA GLY A 48 5.50 35.95 -16.85
C GLY A 48 5.44 34.43 -16.96
N TYR A 49 5.55 33.71 -15.83
CA TYR A 49 5.36 32.27 -15.73
C TYR A 49 4.20 31.94 -14.80
N GLN A 50 3.49 30.86 -15.08
CA GLN A 50 2.65 30.18 -14.10
C GLN A 50 3.45 29.11 -13.36
N ALA A 51 3.61 29.29 -12.05
CA ALA A 51 4.10 28.27 -11.15
C ALA A 51 2.93 27.40 -10.69
N VAL A 52 2.91 26.14 -11.12
CA VAL A 52 1.84 25.17 -10.84
C VAL A 52 2.33 24.16 -9.82
N ILE A 53 1.67 24.12 -8.65
CA ILE A 53 1.79 23.05 -7.66
C ILE A 53 0.67 22.05 -7.94
N ALA A 54 0.99 20.76 -8.10
CA ALA A 54 -0.02 19.74 -8.34
C ALA A 54 0.32 18.41 -7.65
N ILE A 55 -0.70 17.76 -7.08
CA ILE A 55 -0.64 16.37 -6.62
C ILE A 55 -0.82 15.46 -7.85
N ALA A 56 0.30 15.06 -8.46
CA ALA A 56 0.33 14.34 -9.72
C ALA A 56 -0.15 12.89 -9.59
N ASP A 57 0.17 12.27 -8.46
CA ASP A 57 -0.28 10.96 -8.05
C ASP A 57 -0.35 10.95 -6.52
N PRO A 58 -0.92 9.92 -5.88
CA PRO A 58 -1.16 9.99 -4.44
C PRO A 58 0.14 10.11 -3.60
N MET A 59 1.33 9.91 -4.19
CA MET A 59 2.65 10.01 -3.52
C MET A 59 3.41 11.29 -3.89
N THR A 60 3.08 11.91 -5.01
CA THR A 60 3.97 12.88 -5.67
C THR A 60 3.32 14.26 -5.80
N VAL A 61 3.93 15.23 -5.12
CA VAL A 61 3.68 16.66 -5.35
C VAL A 61 4.75 17.24 -6.27
N ARG A 62 4.32 17.83 -7.40
CA ARG A 62 5.18 18.49 -8.37
C ARG A 62 5.02 20.00 -8.30
N LEU A 63 6.12 20.71 -8.56
CA LEU A 63 6.14 22.13 -8.86
C LEU A 63 6.72 22.29 -10.26
N THR A 64 5.94 22.85 -11.17
CA THR A 64 6.34 23.12 -12.56
C THR A 64 6.12 24.59 -12.90
N PHE A 65 6.90 25.11 -13.84
CA PHE A 65 6.78 26.48 -14.33
C PHE A 65 6.39 26.46 -15.81
N ILE A 66 5.36 27.20 -16.18
CA ILE A 66 4.84 27.28 -17.55
C ILE A 66 5.00 28.74 -18.01
N GLY A 67 5.86 28.97 -19.01
CA GLY A 67 6.03 30.29 -19.63
C GLY A 67 5.12 30.49 -20.83
N ALA A 68 5.32 31.57 -21.59
CA ALA A 68 4.53 31.89 -22.78
C ALA A 68 4.54 30.79 -23.86
N GLU A 69 5.62 30.00 -23.96
CA GLU A 69 5.72 28.85 -24.87
C GLU A 69 4.85 27.64 -24.45
N GLY A 70 4.18 27.69 -23.29
CA GLY A 70 3.29 26.63 -22.81
C GLY A 70 3.99 25.35 -22.34
N ARG A 71 5.30 25.19 -22.57
CA ARG A 71 6.05 23.99 -22.16
C ARG A 71 6.32 23.97 -20.64
N PRO A 72 5.93 22.91 -19.90
CA PRO A 72 6.22 22.80 -18.48
C PRO A 72 7.71 22.57 -18.20
N LEU A 73 8.27 23.40 -17.32
CA LEU A 73 9.65 23.32 -16.85
C LEU A 73 9.70 22.78 -15.40
N PRO A 74 10.46 21.69 -15.12
CA PRO A 74 10.54 21.11 -13.78
C PRO A 74 11.51 21.85 -12.85
N THR A 75 12.27 22.80 -13.38
CA THR A 75 13.24 23.60 -12.64
C THR A 75 12.88 25.07 -12.74
N VAL A 76 13.34 25.86 -11.76
CA VAL A 76 13.08 27.31 -11.74
C VAL A 76 13.78 27.96 -12.95
N PRO A 77 13.02 28.64 -13.83
CA PRO A 77 13.57 29.38 -14.96
C PRO A 77 14.60 30.41 -14.52
N GLY A 78 15.64 30.63 -15.33
CA GLY A 78 16.68 31.63 -15.03
C GLY A 78 16.11 33.04 -14.79
N ALA A 79 15.10 33.42 -15.59
CA ALA A 79 14.40 34.70 -15.50
C ALA A 79 13.77 34.98 -14.12
N LEU A 80 13.43 33.95 -13.34
CA LEU A 80 12.79 34.12 -12.02
C LEU A 80 13.80 34.24 -10.86
N ARG A 81 15.10 34.02 -11.09
CA ARG A 81 16.09 33.86 -10.01
C ARG A 81 16.52 35.15 -9.33
N ALA A 82 16.56 36.27 -10.05
CA ALA A 82 17.00 37.56 -9.50
C ALA A 82 15.79 38.43 -9.10
N GLY A 83 14.82 38.63 -10.00
CA GLY A 83 13.69 39.53 -9.78
C GLY A 83 12.52 38.96 -8.97
N PHE A 84 12.41 37.63 -8.86
CA PHE A 84 11.25 36.96 -8.25
C PHE A 84 11.64 35.93 -7.18
N ALA A 85 12.85 36.06 -6.62
CA ALA A 85 13.43 35.08 -5.70
C ALA A 85 12.55 34.82 -4.47
N ALA A 86 11.93 35.87 -3.90
CA ALA A 86 11.03 35.75 -2.75
C ALA A 86 9.78 34.93 -3.07
N GLN A 87 9.07 35.26 -4.15
CA GLN A 87 7.87 34.52 -4.59
C GLN A 87 8.19 33.07 -4.96
N VAL A 88 9.35 32.82 -5.58
CA VAL A 88 9.83 31.45 -5.86
C VAL A 88 10.11 30.69 -4.55
N LYS A 89 10.71 31.35 -3.56
CA LYS A 89 10.99 30.75 -2.24
C LYS A 89 9.69 30.37 -1.53
N GLU A 90 8.71 31.27 -1.50
CA GLU A 90 7.38 31.03 -0.92
C GLU A 90 6.64 29.89 -1.62
N THR A 91 6.67 29.86 -2.95
CA THR A 91 6.01 28.81 -3.74
C THR A 91 6.65 27.44 -3.51
N LYS A 92 7.99 27.37 -3.40
CA LYS A 92 8.69 26.14 -3.01
C LYS A 92 8.35 25.71 -1.58
N ALA A 93 8.19 26.66 -0.65
CA ALA A 93 7.79 26.37 0.72
C ALA A 93 6.37 25.79 0.76
N LEU A 94 5.43 26.38 0.03
CA LEU A 94 4.06 25.86 -0.10
C LEU A 94 4.05 24.44 -0.70
N ALA A 95 4.82 24.19 -1.76
CA ALA A 95 4.93 22.86 -2.35
C ALA A 95 5.48 21.80 -1.35
N ARG A 96 6.35 22.22 -0.41
CA ARG A 96 6.82 21.37 0.70
C ARG A 96 5.73 21.12 1.73
N GLN A 97 4.95 22.14 2.09
CA GLN A 97 3.81 22.01 3.01
C GLN A 97 2.73 21.07 2.44
N VAL A 98 2.36 21.22 1.16
CA VAL A 98 1.44 20.30 0.49
C VAL A 98 1.96 18.86 0.53
N ARG A 99 3.26 18.64 0.27
CA ARG A 99 3.87 17.30 0.36
C ARG A 99 3.79 16.72 1.77
N ALA A 100 4.05 17.53 2.79
CA ALA A 100 3.95 17.11 4.18
C ALA A 100 2.50 16.75 4.55
N THR A 101 1.52 17.56 4.14
CA THR A 101 0.10 17.27 4.38
C THR A 101 -0.35 16.04 3.63
N LEU A 102 0.04 15.84 2.37
CA LEU A 102 -0.27 14.63 1.62
C LEU A 102 0.29 13.38 2.32
N ALA A 103 1.54 13.43 2.77
CA ALA A 103 2.14 12.32 3.52
C ALA A 103 1.41 12.04 4.85
N ALA A 104 1.05 13.08 5.60
CA ALA A 104 0.30 12.95 6.85
C ALA A 104 -1.11 12.37 6.59
N GLU A 105 -1.81 12.85 5.57
CA GLU A 105 -3.15 12.36 5.21
C GLU A 105 -3.11 10.90 4.75
N ARG A 106 -2.09 10.48 4.00
CA ARG A 106 -1.91 9.06 3.67
C ARG A 106 -1.78 8.20 4.92
N GLN A 107 -0.91 8.58 5.85
CA GLN A 107 -0.69 7.85 7.10
C GLN A 107 -1.96 7.81 7.96
N ARG A 108 -2.67 8.94 8.05
CA ARG A 108 -3.93 9.06 8.78
C ARG A 108 -5.01 8.14 8.18
N VAL A 109 -5.18 8.16 6.86
CA VAL A 109 -6.17 7.32 6.17
C VAL A 109 -5.78 5.84 6.26
N GLU A 110 -4.49 5.50 6.15
CA GLU A 110 -4.03 4.12 6.34
C GLU A 110 -4.29 3.61 7.76
N ALA A 111 -4.14 4.45 8.78
CA ALA A 111 -4.44 4.08 10.17
C ALA A 111 -5.91 3.69 10.37
N LEU A 112 -6.83 4.15 9.51
CA LEU A 112 -8.23 3.74 9.51
C LEU A 112 -8.42 2.27 9.08
N MET A 113 -7.41 1.61 8.51
CA MET A 113 -7.49 0.16 8.21
C MET A 113 -7.70 -0.68 9.48
N ALA A 114 -7.18 -0.21 10.63
CA ALA A 114 -7.39 -0.86 11.92
C ALA A 114 -8.65 -0.34 12.64
N ALA A 115 -9.30 0.71 12.14
CA ALA A 115 -10.48 1.31 12.74
C ALA A 115 -11.74 0.88 11.98
N GLU A 116 -12.79 0.47 12.69
CA GLU A 116 -14.08 0.13 12.08
C GLU A 116 -14.99 1.36 11.98
N ARG A 117 -14.41 2.47 11.52
CA ARG A 117 -15.08 3.75 11.46
C ARG A 117 -16.05 3.81 10.28
N THR A 118 -17.21 4.41 10.50
CA THR A 118 -18.21 4.67 9.46
C THR A 118 -18.65 6.13 9.50
N TRP A 119 -18.88 6.72 8.34
CA TRP A 119 -19.34 8.10 8.20
C TRP A 119 -20.61 8.17 7.36
N PRO A 120 -21.51 9.13 7.59
CA PRO A 120 -22.53 9.50 6.61
C PRO A 120 -21.86 9.94 5.30
N TYR A 121 -22.40 9.53 4.16
CA TYR A 121 -21.84 9.76 2.82
C TYR A 121 -21.56 11.24 2.57
N GLY A 122 -22.45 12.15 2.96
CA GLY A 122 -22.25 13.59 2.81
C GLY A 122 -21.04 14.13 3.60
N GLN A 123 -20.81 13.61 4.81
CA GLN A 123 -19.62 13.98 5.59
C GLN A 123 -18.36 13.38 4.98
N TRP A 124 -18.42 12.12 4.55
CA TRP A 124 -17.31 11.47 3.87
C TRP A 124 -16.90 12.21 2.59
N CYS A 125 -17.87 12.69 1.81
CA CYS A 125 -17.61 13.51 0.64
C CYS A 125 -16.83 14.78 1.00
N ARG A 126 -17.29 15.52 2.01
CA ARG A 126 -16.65 16.77 2.45
C ARG A 126 -15.23 16.59 2.96
N HIS A 127 -14.99 15.56 3.77
CA HIS A 127 -13.71 15.38 4.48
C HIS A 127 -12.70 14.51 3.73
N TYR A 128 -13.16 13.66 2.81
CA TYR A 128 -12.32 12.78 2.02
C TYR A 128 -12.42 13.11 0.53
N ARG A 129 -13.48 12.68 -0.16
CA ARG A 129 -13.60 12.74 -1.63
C ARG A 129 -13.29 14.13 -2.21
N ASP A 130 -13.97 15.15 -1.71
CA ASP A 130 -13.95 16.50 -2.26
C ASP A 130 -12.83 17.37 -1.68
N HIS A 131 -12.10 16.86 -0.69
CA HIS A 131 -11.02 17.62 -0.08
C HIS A 131 -9.80 17.65 -1.01
N PRO A 132 -9.20 18.82 -1.32
CA PRO A 132 -8.12 18.95 -2.32
C PRO A 132 -6.90 18.04 -2.13
N VAL A 133 -6.55 17.70 -0.89
CA VAL A 133 -5.40 16.82 -0.58
C VAL A 133 -5.86 15.40 -0.31
N THR A 134 -6.65 15.21 0.74
CA THR A 134 -7.24 13.92 1.16
C THR A 134 -8.04 13.22 0.05
N GLY A 135 -8.71 13.96 -0.84
CA GLY A 135 -9.41 13.40 -1.99
C GLY A 135 -8.48 12.65 -2.92
N ARG A 136 -7.26 13.17 -3.14
CA ARG A 136 -6.23 12.47 -3.94
C ARG A 136 -5.80 11.15 -3.32
N VAL A 137 -5.90 11.03 -1.99
CA VAL A 137 -5.69 9.77 -1.27
C VAL A 137 -6.91 8.86 -1.43
N ALA A 138 -8.11 9.39 -1.21
CA ALA A 138 -9.38 8.65 -1.18
C ALA A 138 -9.79 8.06 -2.53
N HIS A 139 -9.55 8.78 -3.64
CA HIS A 139 -9.82 8.31 -5.01
C HIS A 139 -8.95 7.12 -5.42
N GLY A 140 -7.79 6.94 -4.79
CA GLY A 140 -6.91 5.79 -4.99
C GLY A 140 -7.28 4.57 -4.14
N LEU A 141 -8.43 4.59 -3.44
CA LEU A 141 -8.83 3.56 -2.49
C LEU A 141 -10.21 2.97 -2.81
N ILE A 142 -10.43 1.79 -2.25
CA ILE A 142 -11.68 1.04 -2.29
C ILE A 142 -12.45 1.35 -1.00
N TRP A 143 -13.73 1.62 -1.13
CA TRP A 143 -14.62 1.93 -0.02
C TRP A 143 -15.83 1.00 -0.06
N GLU A 144 -16.45 0.81 1.10
CA GLU A 144 -17.72 0.11 1.24
C GLU A 144 -18.82 1.14 1.50
N PHE A 145 -19.93 1.00 0.79
CA PHE A 145 -21.11 1.87 0.89
C PHE A 145 -22.29 1.01 1.29
N GLU A 146 -23.03 1.45 2.31
CA GLU A 146 -24.22 0.79 2.82
C GLU A 146 -25.43 1.11 1.92
N GLU A 147 -26.11 0.07 1.48
CA GLU A 147 -27.36 0.15 0.72
C GLU A 147 -28.57 0.27 1.65
N PRO A 148 -29.73 0.73 1.15
CA PRO A 148 -30.94 0.86 1.96
C PRO A 148 -31.41 -0.44 2.63
N ASP A 149 -31.04 -1.59 2.10
CA ASP A 149 -31.34 -2.92 2.64
C ASP A 149 -30.32 -3.41 3.68
N GLY A 150 -29.30 -2.59 3.99
CA GLY A 150 -28.25 -2.88 4.96
C GLY A 150 -27.04 -3.64 4.39
N HIS A 151 -27.06 -4.05 3.12
CA HIS A 151 -25.90 -4.66 2.49
C HIS A 151 -24.81 -3.63 2.21
N TRP A 152 -23.56 -4.08 2.23
CA TRP A 152 -22.41 -3.26 1.90
C TRP A 152 -21.86 -3.65 0.54
N HIS A 153 -21.81 -2.72 -0.42
CA HIS A 153 -21.13 -2.95 -1.69
C HIS A 153 -19.79 -2.21 -1.72
N THR A 154 -18.83 -2.81 -2.44
CA THR A 154 -17.50 -2.24 -2.61
C THR A 154 -17.38 -1.45 -3.90
N ALA A 155 -16.84 -0.24 -3.85
CA ALA A 155 -16.58 0.58 -5.03
C ALA A 155 -15.40 1.55 -4.80
N THR A 156 -14.85 2.08 -5.88
CA THR A 156 -13.94 3.25 -5.86
C THR A 156 -14.74 4.52 -6.16
N PRO A 157 -14.42 5.67 -5.55
CA PRO A 157 -15.19 6.88 -5.76
C PRO A 157 -14.76 7.60 -7.04
N GLY A 158 -15.73 7.88 -7.91
CA GLY A 158 -15.65 8.92 -8.92
C GLY A 158 -16.17 10.25 -8.40
N GLU A 159 -16.27 11.24 -9.28
CA GLU A 159 -16.83 12.56 -8.96
C GLU A 159 -18.33 12.43 -8.65
N ASP A 160 -19.10 11.90 -9.61
CA ASP A 160 -20.56 11.76 -9.53
C ASP A 160 -21.05 10.30 -9.61
N VAL A 161 -20.15 9.33 -9.64
CA VAL A 161 -20.46 7.90 -9.71
C VAL A 161 -19.56 7.09 -8.79
N LEU A 162 -20.01 5.92 -8.38
CA LEU A 162 -19.19 4.90 -7.76
C LEU A 162 -18.83 3.85 -8.81
N VAL A 163 -17.56 3.46 -8.88
CA VAL A 163 -17.10 2.44 -9.85
C VAL A 163 -16.87 1.12 -9.12
N THR A 164 -17.64 0.10 -9.50
CA THR A 164 -17.53 -1.25 -8.92
C THR A 164 -16.35 -2.03 -9.50
N VAL A 165 -16.03 -3.17 -8.89
CA VAL A 165 -14.88 -4.00 -9.29
C VAL A 165 -14.96 -4.54 -10.72
N ASP A 166 -16.15 -4.65 -11.29
CA ASP A 166 -16.42 -5.05 -12.67
C ASP A 166 -16.52 -3.85 -13.64
N GLY A 167 -16.25 -2.62 -13.16
CA GLY A 167 -16.19 -1.41 -13.97
C GLY A 167 -17.54 -0.74 -14.22
N ARG A 168 -18.63 -1.19 -13.58
CA ARG A 168 -19.93 -0.52 -13.68
C ARG A 168 -19.91 0.78 -12.89
N ALA A 169 -20.56 1.81 -13.45
CA ALA A 169 -20.85 3.06 -12.76
C ALA A 169 -22.20 2.94 -12.03
N LEU A 170 -22.18 3.06 -10.71
CA LEU A 170 -23.37 3.14 -9.86
C LEU A 170 -23.63 4.61 -9.48
N PRO A 171 -24.91 4.98 -9.26
CA PRO A 171 -25.24 6.28 -8.71
C PRO A 171 -24.65 6.43 -7.30
N VAL A 172 -24.41 7.68 -6.90
CA VAL A 172 -24.00 7.98 -5.53
C VAL A 172 -25.14 7.70 -4.55
N PRO A 173 -24.85 7.17 -3.35
CA PRO A 173 -25.88 6.88 -2.37
C PRO A 173 -26.41 8.17 -1.72
N PRO A 174 -27.57 8.11 -1.03
CA PRO A 174 -28.09 9.25 -0.26
C PRO A 174 -27.08 9.77 0.76
N GLY A 175 -27.13 11.07 1.08
CA GLY A 175 -26.17 11.71 1.99
C GLY A 175 -26.05 11.09 3.39
N GLY A 176 -27.10 10.39 3.86
CA GLY A 176 -27.11 9.67 5.14
C GLY A 176 -26.58 8.24 5.09
N ALA A 177 -26.38 7.66 3.89
CA ALA A 177 -25.87 6.30 3.74
C ALA A 177 -24.48 6.17 4.37
N ARG A 178 -24.17 5.04 5.01
CA ARG A 178 -22.89 4.88 5.69
C ARG A 178 -21.81 4.47 4.71
N VAL A 179 -20.61 5.02 4.91
CA VAL A 179 -19.40 4.72 4.15
C VAL A 179 -18.34 4.25 5.12
N ARG A 180 -17.52 3.27 4.74
CA ARG A 180 -16.33 2.88 5.48
C ARG A 180 -15.19 2.48 4.54
N LEU A 181 -13.97 2.53 5.05
CA LEU A 181 -12.80 2.08 4.28
C LEU A 181 -12.84 0.56 4.11
N TRP A 182 -12.74 0.08 2.86
CA TRP A 182 -12.75 -1.36 2.60
C TRP A 182 -11.51 -2.05 3.15
N HIS A 183 -11.69 -3.22 3.78
CA HIS A 183 -10.61 -4.02 4.31
C HIS A 183 -10.65 -5.45 3.75
N PRO A 184 -9.54 -5.99 3.20
CA PRO A 184 -9.52 -7.34 2.61
C PRO A 184 -9.94 -8.47 3.55
N VAL A 185 -9.76 -8.32 4.87
CA VAL A 185 -10.22 -9.32 5.86
C VAL A 185 -11.74 -9.59 5.82
N ARG A 186 -12.53 -8.57 5.44
CA ARG A 186 -13.99 -8.64 5.28
C ARG A 186 -14.42 -9.11 3.89
N ALA A 187 -13.48 -9.20 2.95
CA ALA A 187 -13.80 -9.52 1.57
C ALA A 187 -14.29 -10.96 1.43
N LEU A 188 -15.32 -11.14 0.62
CA LEU A 188 -15.80 -12.45 0.19
C LEU A 188 -14.71 -13.18 -0.64
N PRO A 189 -14.79 -14.52 -0.73
CA PRO A 189 -13.89 -15.30 -1.60
C PRO A 189 -13.83 -14.71 -3.02
N GLY A 190 -12.62 -14.59 -3.57
CA GLY A 190 -12.40 -14.05 -4.91
C GLY A 190 -12.44 -12.51 -5.03
N ALA A 191 -13.12 -11.79 -4.13
CA ALA A 191 -13.25 -10.33 -4.21
C ALA A 191 -11.90 -9.61 -4.15
N VAL A 192 -10.97 -10.05 -3.29
CA VAL A 192 -9.60 -9.50 -3.24
C VAL A 192 -8.88 -9.66 -4.57
N ARG A 193 -9.00 -10.85 -5.21
CA ARG A 193 -8.38 -11.11 -6.53
C ARG A 193 -8.99 -10.21 -7.60
N ALA A 194 -10.31 -10.02 -7.60
CA ALA A 194 -11.01 -9.15 -8.52
C ALA A 194 -10.54 -7.69 -8.36
N TRP A 195 -10.48 -7.19 -7.12
CA TRP A 195 -9.97 -5.85 -6.82
C TRP A 195 -8.50 -5.67 -7.23
N ARG A 196 -7.64 -6.65 -7.00
CA ARG A 196 -6.25 -6.61 -7.48
C ARG A 196 -6.19 -6.49 -9.00
N ASN A 197 -7.02 -7.24 -9.73
CA ASN A 197 -7.09 -7.17 -11.19
C ASN A 197 -7.57 -5.78 -11.64
N PHE A 198 -8.65 -5.26 -11.04
CA PHE A 198 -9.18 -3.93 -11.31
C PHE A 198 -8.13 -2.85 -11.09
N VAL A 199 -7.45 -2.85 -9.94
CA VAL A 199 -6.41 -1.87 -9.59
C VAL A 199 -5.27 -1.89 -10.62
N THR A 200 -4.80 -3.08 -11.01
CA THR A 200 -3.73 -3.18 -12.01
C THR A 200 -4.18 -2.85 -13.43
N GLY A 201 -5.37 -3.31 -13.83
CA GLY A 201 -5.90 -3.12 -15.18
C GLY A 201 -6.20 -1.65 -15.47
N ASN A 202 -6.72 -0.93 -14.48
CA ASN A 202 -7.00 0.51 -14.59
C ASN A 202 -5.80 1.39 -14.25
N ARG A 203 -4.61 0.80 -14.00
CA ARG A 203 -3.39 1.53 -13.59
C ARG A 203 -3.65 2.48 -12.41
N MET A 204 -4.45 2.02 -11.45
CA MET A 204 -4.86 2.76 -10.27
C MET A 204 -3.76 2.70 -9.22
N ALA A 205 -3.15 3.84 -8.88
CA ALA A 205 -2.15 3.92 -7.82
C ALA A 205 -2.84 4.03 -6.46
N GLN A 206 -2.64 3.05 -5.58
CA GLN A 206 -3.15 3.08 -4.22
C GLN A 206 -2.15 3.76 -3.29
N SER A 207 -2.69 4.61 -2.41
CA SER A 207 -1.89 5.42 -1.48
C SER A 207 -1.09 4.61 -0.45
N PHE A 208 -1.54 3.38 -0.24
CA PHE A 208 -0.94 2.33 0.58
C PHE A 208 -1.46 0.99 0.09
N ARG A 209 -0.90 -0.12 0.57
CA ARG A 209 -1.38 -1.46 0.22
C ARG A 209 -2.77 -1.69 0.80
N GLN A 210 -3.80 -1.58 -0.05
CA GLN A 210 -5.17 -1.93 0.34
C GLN A 210 -5.62 -3.23 -0.33
N ALA A 211 -5.73 -3.30 -1.66
CA ALA A 211 -6.06 -4.55 -2.37
C ALA A 211 -4.94 -5.58 -2.29
N PHE A 212 -3.71 -5.10 -2.15
CA PHE A 212 -2.49 -5.88 -2.01
C PHE A 212 -2.01 -5.95 -0.55
N ARG A 213 -2.92 -5.82 0.41
CA ARG A 213 -2.60 -5.93 1.83
C ARG A 213 -2.55 -7.40 2.24
N GLU A 214 -1.58 -7.74 3.07
CA GLU A 214 -1.50 -9.00 3.79
C GLU A 214 -2.70 -9.11 4.74
N THR A 215 -3.31 -10.29 4.81
CA THR A 215 -4.44 -10.55 5.71
C THR A 215 -4.12 -11.66 6.68
N TYR A 216 -4.34 -11.41 7.97
CA TYR A 216 -4.16 -12.41 9.01
C TYR A 216 -5.50 -12.69 9.68
N ARG A 217 -5.73 -13.95 10.06
CA ARG A 217 -6.88 -14.38 10.84
C ARG A 217 -6.40 -15.19 12.04
N PRO A 218 -7.07 -15.10 13.20
CA PRO A 218 -6.70 -15.91 14.35
C PRO A 218 -6.76 -17.41 14.02
N GLY A 219 -5.74 -18.16 14.42
CA GLY A 219 -5.70 -19.61 14.30
C GLY A 219 -6.68 -20.33 15.25
N PRO A 220 -6.80 -21.67 15.17
CA PRO A 220 -7.54 -22.48 16.14
C PRO A 220 -7.08 -22.20 17.59
N PRO A 221 -7.93 -22.40 18.61
CA PRO A 221 -7.52 -22.24 20.00
C PRO A 221 -6.30 -23.12 20.31
N GLY A 222 -5.30 -22.60 21.02
CA GLY A 222 -4.07 -23.32 21.36
C GLY A 222 -2.98 -23.31 20.27
N ALA A 223 -3.26 -22.81 19.07
CA ALA A 223 -2.19 -22.46 18.14
C ALA A 223 -1.48 -21.21 18.67
N GLU A 224 -0.19 -21.33 18.99
CA GLU A 224 0.64 -20.13 19.21
C GLU A 224 0.49 -19.23 17.97
N THR A 225 0.28 -17.93 18.19
CA THR A 225 0.30 -16.95 17.10
C THR A 225 1.76 -16.69 16.74
N ASP A 226 2.45 -17.75 16.36
CA ASP A 226 3.86 -17.73 16.01
C ASP A 226 3.97 -17.11 14.62
N LEU A 227 4.50 -15.89 14.58
CA LEU A 227 5.04 -15.37 13.34
C LEU A 227 6.21 -16.27 12.93
N ARG A 228 6.15 -16.79 11.70
CA ARG A 228 7.18 -17.67 11.15
C ARG A 228 8.57 -17.07 11.37
N ARG A 229 9.39 -17.79 12.15
CA ARG A 229 10.86 -17.74 12.26
C ARG A 229 11.47 -16.34 12.16
N GLY A 230 11.57 -15.68 13.31
CA GLY A 230 12.52 -14.59 13.52
C GLY A 230 12.86 -14.51 15.01
N ARG A 231 14.15 -14.48 15.35
CA ARG A 231 14.57 -14.12 16.71
C ARG A 231 14.43 -12.60 16.80
N PHE A 232 13.57 -12.13 17.70
CA PHE A 232 13.44 -10.72 18.03
C PHE A 232 14.15 -10.48 19.35
N ASP A 233 15.12 -9.57 19.35
CA ASP A 233 15.79 -9.12 20.57
C ASP A 233 15.15 -7.77 20.97
N GLY A 234 14.43 -7.76 22.10
CA GLY A 234 13.81 -6.56 22.68
C GLY A 234 12.28 -6.61 22.83
N GLU A 235 11.69 -5.43 23.07
CA GLU A 235 10.24 -5.24 23.16
C GLU A 235 9.81 -4.12 22.21
N ALA A 236 8.85 -4.41 21.31
CA ALA A 236 8.24 -3.43 20.43
C ALA A 236 6.74 -3.38 20.68
N ARG A 237 6.17 -2.17 20.66
CA ARG A 237 4.73 -1.96 20.83
C ARG A 237 4.23 -0.89 19.87
N ARG A 238 3.00 -1.03 19.39
CA ARG A 238 2.33 -0.01 18.57
C ARG A 238 0.86 0.08 18.92
N VAL A 239 0.36 1.32 18.96
CA VAL A 239 -1.04 1.65 19.22
C VAL A 239 -1.77 1.78 17.89
N LEU A 240 -2.98 1.20 17.82
CA LEU A 240 -3.81 1.04 16.63
C LEU A 240 -5.23 1.53 16.92
N ALA A 241 -6.06 1.56 15.87
CA ALA A 241 -7.52 1.75 15.99
C ALA A 241 -7.88 2.96 16.85
N GLU A 242 -7.32 4.12 16.48
CA GLU A 242 -7.56 5.40 17.16
C GLU A 242 -7.23 5.40 18.67
N GLY A 243 -6.29 4.54 19.11
CA GLY A 243 -5.87 4.48 20.50
C GLY A 243 -6.59 3.44 21.35
N ALA A 244 -7.51 2.68 20.76
CA ALA A 244 -8.28 1.65 21.47
C ALA A 244 -7.51 0.34 21.67
N TRP A 245 -6.52 0.06 20.82
CA TRP A 245 -5.79 -1.21 20.80
C TRP A 245 -4.28 -0.99 20.76
N ARG A 246 -3.52 -1.91 21.35
CA ARG A 246 -2.06 -1.96 21.31
C ARG A 246 -1.63 -3.38 20.94
N VAL A 247 -0.71 -3.48 19.98
CA VAL A 247 -0.03 -4.73 19.66
C VAL A 247 1.40 -4.67 20.21
N GLY A 248 1.88 -5.78 20.76
CA GLY A 248 3.23 -5.94 21.26
C GLY A 248 3.92 -7.17 20.70
N CYS A 249 5.25 -7.10 20.55
CA CYS A 249 6.12 -8.25 20.33
C CYS A 249 7.21 -8.23 21.42
N ARG A 250 7.44 -9.37 22.07
CA ARG A 250 8.44 -9.53 23.13
C ARG A 250 9.52 -10.54 22.73
N GLU A 251 10.69 -10.36 23.31
CA GLU A 251 11.88 -11.18 23.16
C GLU A 251 11.60 -12.69 23.34
N GLY A 252 12.29 -13.51 22.56
CA GLY A 252 12.17 -14.96 22.60
C GLY A 252 11.41 -15.52 21.40
N ARG A 253 10.35 -16.32 21.63
CA ARG A 253 9.58 -16.99 20.57
C ARG A 253 8.56 -16.05 19.89
N ALA A 254 8.97 -14.81 19.57
CA ALA A 254 8.19 -13.80 18.83
C ALA A 254 6.70 -13.73 19.21
N ARG A 255 6.38 -13.82 20.52
CA ARG A 255 4.99 -13.86 20.99
C ARG A 255 4.33 -12.51 20.74
N VAL A 256 3.30 -12.51 19.91
CA VAL A 256 2.46 -11.34 19.65
C VAL A 256 1.39 -11.22 20.72
N THR A 257 1.27 -10.06 21.34
CA THR A 257 0.22 -9.75 22.32
C THR A 257 -0.68 -8.64 21.78
N PHE A 258 -1.97 -8.74 22.12
CA PHE A 258 -2.96 -7.72 21.81
C PHE A 258 -3.54 -7.20 23.12
N GLU A 259 -3.62 -5.89 23.27
CA GLU A 259 -4.14 -5.26 24.46
C GLU A 259 -5.22 -4.25 24.08
N ARG A 260 -6.36 -4.28 24.77
CA ARG A 260 -7.43 -3.31 24.64
C ARG A 260 -7.33 -2.25 25.74
N ARG A 261 -7.58 -1.00 25.38
CA ARG A 261 -7.65 0.11 26.33
C ARG A 261 -9.03 0.13 26.99
N ALA A 262 -9.07 -0.03 28.31
CA ALA A 262 -10.29 0.04 29.12
C ALA A 262 -10.01 0.82 30.41
N ALA A 263 -10.83 1.85 30.68
CA ALA A 263 -10.68 2.74 31.84
C ALA A 263 -9.24 3.29 32.03
N GLY A 264 -8.61 3.73 30.93
CA GLY A 264 -7.26 4.28 30.93
C GLY A 264 -6.12 3.26 31.06
N ARG A 265 -6.43 1.96 31.24
CA ARG A 265 -5.44 0.88 31.39
C ARG A 265 -5.45 -0.05 30.18
N TRP A 266 -4.33 -0.72 29.94
CA TRP A 266 -4.20 -1.75 28.91
C TRP A 266 -4.50 -3.11 29.52
N ARG A 267 -5.31 -3.92 28.84
CA ARG A 267 -5.64 -5.30 29.22
C ARG A 267 -5.37 -6.22 28.05
N GLU A 268 -4.59 -7.28 28.27
CA GLU A 268 -4.34 -8.30 27.25
C GLU A 268 -5.66 -8.99 26.87
N GLU A 269 -5.90 -9.13 25.58
CA GLU A 269 -7.06 -9.79 24.99
C GLU A 269 -6.60 -10.99 24.16
N PRO A 270 -7.31 -12.13 24.23
CA PRO A 270 -6.97 -13.27 23.39
C PRO A 270 -7.20 -12.92 21.90
N PRO A 271 -6.40 -13.47 20.96
CA PRO A 271 -6.53 -13.20 19.52
C PRO A 271 -7.96 -13.26 18.94
N ARG A 272 -8.81 -14.14 19.49
CA ARG A 272 -10.20 -14.33 19.05
C ARG A 272 -11.17 -13.24 19.51
N ALA A 273 -10.83 -12.51 20.58
CA ALA A 273 -11.58 -11.35 21.06
C ALA A 273 -11.19 -10.05 20.34
N VAL A 274 -10.09 -10.08 19.57
CA VAL A 274 -9.62 -8.93 18.79
C VAL A 274 -10.47 -8.82 17.51
N PRO A 275 -11.02 -7.63 17.18
CA PRO A 275 -11.75 -7.44 15.94
C PRO A 275 -10.91 -7.79 14.71
N PRO A 276 -11.46 -8.42 13.67
CA PRO A 276 -10.67 -8.93 12.54
C PRO A 276 -9.77 -7.90 11.85
N PRO A 277 -10.20 -6.64 11.60
CA PRO A 277 -9.31 -5.62 11.06
C PRO A 277 -8.15 -5.31 12.02
N VAL A 278 -8.44 -5.11 13.31
CA VAL A 278 -7.42 -4.84 14.34
C VAL A 278 -6.41 -5.99 14.43
N PHE A 279 -6.87 -7.24 14.41
CA PHE A 279 -6.00 -8.41 14.45
C PHE A 279 -5.09 -8.45 13.22
N SER A 280 -5.67 -8.32 12.03
CA SER A 280 -4.92 -8.33 10.78
C SER A 280 -3.86 -7.24 10.74
N GLU A 281 -4.22 -6.02 11.13
CA GLU A 281 -3.31 -4.87 11.15
C GLU A 281 -2.24 -4.99 12.24
N GLY A 282 -2.59 -5.47 13.43
CA GLY A 282 -1.60 -5.72 14.47
C GLY A 282 -0.60 -6.81 14.09
N MET A 283 -1.02 -7.86 13.41
CA MET A 283 -0.12 -8.88 12.88
C MET A 283 0.82 -8.34 11.78
N ARG A 284 0.34 -7.42 10.92
CA ARG A 284 1.21 -6.72 9.96
C ARG A 284 2.27 -5.87 10.65
N GLU A 285 1.90 -5.20 11.74
CA GLU A 285 2.84 -4.42 12.54
C GLU A 285 3.86 -5.31 13.26
N ALA A 286 3.43 -6.44 13.78
CA ALA A 286 4.33 -7.42 14.38
C ALA A 286 5.29 -8.04 13.34
N ASP A 287 4.82 -8.38 12.13
CA ASP A 287 5.67 -8.82 11.00
C ASP A 287 6.71 -7.75 10.62
N LEU A 288 6.33 -6.47 10.66
CA LEU A 288 7.26 -5.36 10.44
C LEU A 288 8.34 -5.29 11.53
N PHE A 289 8.00 -5.48 12.81
CA PHE A 289 8.99 -5.51 13.89
C PHE A 289 10.03 -6.61 13.68
N LEU A 290 9.59 -7.79 13.26
CA LEU A 290 10.49 -8.92 12.99
C LEU A 290 11.43 -8.67 11.81
N ARG A 291 10.95 -8.03 10.73
CA ARG A 291 11.79 -7.69 9.58
C ARG A 291 12.89 -6.66 9.87
N LEU A 292 12.67 -5.79 10.86
CA LEU A 292 13.66 -4.80 11.26
C LEU A 292 14.72 -5.38 12.22
N ALA A 293 14.56 -6.63 12.67
CA ALA A 293 15.53 -7.28 13.53
C ALA A 293 16.81 -7.63 12.74
N PRO A 294 18.01 -7.43 13.31
CA PRO A 294 19.30 -7.66 12.62
C PRO A 294 19.50 -9.08 12.07
N ALA A 295 18.80 -10.07 12.62
CA ALA A 295 18.88 -11.48 12.23
C ALA A 295 17.86 -11.90 11.14
N ALA A 296 17.09 -10.96 10.59
CA ALA A 296 16.06 -11.23 9.58
C ALA A 296 16.64 -11.33 8.16
N GLU A 297 17.58 -12.26 7.93
CA GLU A 297 17.83 -12.71 6.56
C GLU A 297 16.68 -13.63 6.16
N GLU A 298 15.89 -13.24 5.16
CA GLU A 298 14.93 -14.15 4.53
C GLU A 298 15.72 -15.24 3.80
N ASP A 299 15.69 -16.46 4.32
CA ASP A 299 16.26 -17.64 3.66
C ASP A 299 15.62 -17.84 2.28
N PRO A 300 16.36 -17.67 1.16
CA PRO A 300 15.83 -17.81 -0.18
C PRO A 300 15.34 -19.23 -0.51
N SER A 301 15.74 -20.23 0.29
CA SER A 301 15.31 -21.62 0.15
C SER A 301 14.05 -21.95 0.96
N GLY A 302 13.60 -21.04 1.82
CA GLY A 302 12.38 -21.17 2.61
C GLY A 302 11.09 -20.92 1.83
N ALA A 303 9.95 -21.23 2.45
CA ALA A 303 8.65 -20.88 1.88
C ALA A 303 8.49 -19.34 1.78
N PRO A 304 7.96 -18.81 0.67
CA PRO A 304 7.88 -17.37 0.46
C PRO A 304 7.01 -16.68 1.52
N SER A 305 7.46 -15.51 1.99
CA SER A 305 6.67 -14.67 2.90
C SER A 305 5.38 -14.19 2.24
N ALA A 306 4.37 -13.80 3.04
CA ALA A 306 3.10 -13.26 2.52
C ALA A 306 3.34 -12.07 1.57
N THR A 307 4.33 -11.23 1.91
CA THR A 307 4.79 -10.12 1.08
C THR A 307 5.39 -10.58 -0.25
N ALA A 308 6.26 -11.60 -0.25
CA ALA A 308 6.83 -12.16 -1.48
C ALA A 308 5.72 -12.72 -2.38
N GLY A 309 4.71 -13.38 -1.81
CA GLY A 309 3.52 -13.84 -2.53
C GLY A 309 2.72 -12.69 -3.16
N ILE A 310 2.54 -11.57 -2.46
CA ILE A 310 1.89 -10.38 -3.01
C ILE A 310 2.70 -9.78 -4.18
N ARG A 311 4.03 -9.69 -4.04
CA ARG A 311 4.90 -9.20 -5.12
C ARG A 311 4.84 -10.11 -6.35
N ALA A 312 4.86 -11.43 -6.16
CA ALA A 312 4.65 -12.41 -7.22
C ALA A 312 3.33 -12.15 -7.97
N ASP A 313 2.26 -11.92 -7.21
CA ASP A 313 0.93 -11.60 -7.73
C ASP A 313 0.88 -10.30 -8.53
N VAL A 314 1.58 -9.26 -8.07
CA VAL A 314 1.72 -8.00 -8.81
C VAL A 314 2.51 -8.22 -10.10
N LEU A 315 3.65 -8.91 -10.02
CA LEU A 315 4.53 -9.17 -11.16
C LEU A 315 3.81 -9.94 -12.28
N ARG A 316 3.02 -10.97 -11.94
CA ARG A 316 2.20 -11.70 -12.91
C ARG A 316 1.20 -10.81 -13.67
N ARG A 317 0.76 -9.70 -13.07
CA ARG A 317 -0.18 -8.75 -13.69
C ARG A 317 0.51 -7.66 -14.50
N ILE A 318 1.66 -7.16 -14.05
CA ILE A 318 2.34 -6.03 -14.71
C ILE A 318 3.31 -6.47 -15.80
N LEU A 319 4.02 -7.60 -15.63
CA LEU A 319 5.09 -8.03 -16.56
C LEU A 319 4.60 -8.26 -17.99
N PRO A 320 3.40 -8.84 -18.24
CA PRO A 320 2.90 -9.03 -19.60
C PRO A 320 2.79 -7.74 -20.41
N GLY A 321 2.56 -6.60 -19.76
CA GLY A 321 2.49 -5.28 -20.39
C GLY A 321 3.85 -4.62 -20.64
N THR A 322 4.97 -5.35 -20.48
CA THR A 322 6.33 -4.79 -20.59
C THR A 322 7.12 -5.38 -21.75
N ARG A 323 8.13 -4.65 -22.21
CA ARG A 323 9.07 -5.12 -23.25
C ARG A 323 9.92 -6.34 -22.86
N ILE A 324 9.88 -6.77 -21.59
CA ILE A 324 10.61 -7.96 -21.10
C ILE A 324 9.68 -9.15 -20.83
N ALA A 325 8.39 -9.06 -21.20
CA ALA A 325 7.39 -10.10 -20.93
C ALA A 325 7.87 -11.51 -21.32
N GLY A 326 8.35 -11.69 -22.56
CA GLY A 326 8.84 -12.98 -23.07
C GLY A 326 10.16 -13.47 -22.45
N ARG A 327 10.79 -12.69 -21.57
CA ARG A 327 12.05 -13.03 -20.88
C ARG A 327 11.86 -13.29 -19.40
N CYS A 328 10.65 -13.15 -18.87
CA CYS A 328 10.39 -13.21 -17.44
C CYS A 328 9.34 -14.26 -17.09
N ALA A 329 9.58 -15.03 -16.03
CA ALA A 329 8.61 -15.95 -15.46
C ALA A 329 8.67 -15.89 -13.93
N VAL A 330 7.50 -15.89 -13.29
CA VAL A 330 7.42 -15.96 -11.82
C VAL A 330 7.33 -17.42 -11.40
N ASP A 331 8.35 -17.90 -10.69
CA ASP A 331 8.50 -19.28 -10.23
C ASP A 331 8.74 -19.30 -8.72
N GLY A 332 7.76 -19.81 -7.96
CA GLY A 332 7.80 -19.81 -6.50
C GLY A 332 8.05 -18.41 -5.91
N GLY A 333 9.09 -18.31 -5.07
CA GLY A 333 9.57 -17.07 -4.45
C GLY A 333 10.51 -16.23 -5.33
N PHE A 334 10.64 -16.55 -6.62
CA PHE A 334 11.59 -15.91 -7.52
C PHE A 334 10.93 -15.35 -8.79
N LEU A 335 11.52 -14.29 -9.33
CA LEU A 335 11.37 -13.86 -10.71
C LEU A 335 12.55 -14.39 -11.51
N VAL A 336 12.30 -15.34 -12.41
CA VAL A 336 13.28 -15.83 -13.38
C VAL A 336 13.36 -14.85 -14.55
N VAL A 337 14.58 -14.44 -14.90
CA VAL A 337 14.88 -13.47 -15.96
C VAL A 337 15.91 -14.06 -16.91
N ARG A 338 15.54 -14.23 -18.18
CA ARG A 338 16.43 -14.67 -19.26
C ARG A 338 17.12 -13.45 -19.87
N GLY A 339 18.42 -13.33 -19.62
CA GLY A 339 19.31 -12.38 -20.29
C GLY A 339 19.78 -12.88 -21.66
N GLY A 340 20.70 -12.14 -22.26
CA GLY A 340 21.46 -12.56 -23.44
C GLY A 340 22.75 -13.31 -23.11
N LEU A 341 23.28 -13.17 -21.88
CA LEU A 341 24.48 -13.85 -21.40
C LEU A 341 24.12 -15.00 -20.44
N ARG A 342 23.16 -14.80 -19.53
CA ARG A 342 22.73 -15.81 -18.54
C ARG A 342 21.25 -15.77 -18.21
N THR A 343 20.79 -16.80 -17.47
CA THR A 343 19.52 -16.76 -16.74
C THR A 343 19.77 -16.37 -15.29
N TYR A 344 18.85 -15.60 -14.72
CA TYR A 344 18.93 -15.07 -13.37
C TYR A 344 17.67 -15.38 -12.59
N ARG A 345 17.79 -15.67 -11.30
CA ARG A 345 16.67 -15.76 -10.35
C ARG A 345 16.73 -14.58 -9.40
N VAL A 346 15.73 -13.71 -9.40
CA VAL A 346 15.63 -12.58 -8.49
C VAL A 346 14.66 -12.93 -7.36
N HIS A 347 15.14 -12.99 -6.12
CA HIS A 347 14.33 -13.33 -4.95
C HIS A 347 13.30 -12.22 -4.68
N LEU A 348 12.02 -12.59 -4.58
CA LEU A 348 10.92 -11.63 -4.44
C LEU A 348 10.83 -11.01 -3.05
N GLY A 349 11.42 -11.66 -2.06
CA GLY A 349 11.44 -11.22 -0.67
C GLY A 349 12.50 -10.15 -0.37
N SER A 350 13.75 -10.40 -0.79
CA SER A 350 14.92 -9.54 -0.52
C SER A 350 15.36 -8.71 -1.73
N GLY A 351 15.06 -9.15 -2.95
CA GLY A 351 15.58 -8.58 -4.18
C GLY A 351 16.97 -9.08 -4.58
N ASP A 352 17.51 -10.07 -3.86
CA ASP A 352 18.80 -10.68 -4.19
C ASP A 352 18.76 -11.43 -5.52
N VAL A 353 19.90 -11.49 -6.20
CA VAL A 353 20.01 -12.10 -7.52
C VAL A 353 20.93 -13.32 -7.45
N LEU A 354 20.47 -14.43 -8.00
CA LEU A 354 21.25 -15.64 -8.22
C LEU A 354 21.42 -15.87 -9.73
N THR A 355 22.57 -16.36 -10.17
CA THR A 355 22.80 -16.77 -11.57
C THR A 355 22.47 -18.25 -11.79
N GLU A 356 22.04 -18.62 -13.00
CA GLU A 356 21.89 -20.01 -13.44
C GLU A 356 22.78 -20.28 -14.67
N PRO A 357 23.42 -21.48 -14.75
CA PRO A 357 23.55 -22.49 -13.68
C PRO A 357 24.55 -22.05 -12.59
N GLY A 358 24.44 -22.62 -11.38
CA GLY A 358 25.44 -22.43 -10.29
C GLY A 358 24.91 -21.75 -9.01
N GLY A 359 23.87 -20.92 -9.10
CA GLY A 359 23.25 -20.29 -7.92
C GLY A 359 24.11 -19.21 -7.25
N GLU A 360 25.12 -18.69 -7.94
CA GLU A 360 26.03 -17.68 -7.39
C GLU A 360 25.32 -16.34 -7.21
N ARG A 361 25.53 -15.68 -6.06
CA ARG A 361 24.95 -14.35 -5.78
C ARG A 361 25.58 -13.28 -6.67
N LEU A 362 24.77 -12.62 -7.49
CA LEU A 362 25.17 -11.47 -8.31
C LEU A 362 24.86 -10.17 -7.58
N ARG A 363 25.90 -9.38 -7.30
CA ARG A 363 25.72 -8.04 -6.72
C ARG A 363 25.53 -7.03 -7.85
N VAL A 364 24.27 -6.71 -8.11
CA VAL A 364 23.91 -5.55 -8.93
C VAL A 364 23.98 -4.34 -8.02
N GLY A 365 24.95 -3.44 -8.25
CA GLY A 365 25.04 -2.19 -7.48
C GLY A 365 23.70 -1.45 -7.48
N PRO A 366 23.40 -0.61 -6.47
CA PRO A 366 22.15 0.11 -6.43
C PRO A 366 22.04 0.90 -7.73
N ALA A 367 21.15 0.47 -8.63
CA ALA A 367 20.85 1.24 -9.82
C ALA A 367 20.50 2.63 -9.29
N ARG A 368 21.30 3.65 -9.64
CA ARG A 368 20.94 5.07 -9.40
C ARG A 368 19.45 5.14 -9.64
N ARG A 369 18.65 5.63 -8.66
CA ARG A 369 17.18 5.71 -8.70
C ARG A 369 16.74 6.17 -10.09
N THR A 370 16.63 5.23 -11.00
CA THR A 370 16.05 5.44 -12.30
C THR A 370 14.64 5.02 -11.98
N GLY A 371 13.92 5.95 -11.35
CA GLY A 371 12.48 5.99 -11.54
C GLY A 371 12.30 6.07 -13.05
N ARG A 372 12.27 4.91 -13.71
CA ARG A 372 12.06 4.83 -15.14
C ARG A 372 10.70 5.45 -15.33
N LYS A 373 10.68 6.61 -15.99
CA LYS A 373 9.44 7.29 -16.36
C LYS A 373 8.52 6.26 -17.01
N GLY A 374 7.35 6.02 -16.40
CA GLY A 374 6.25 5.28 -17.03
C GLY A 374 5.97 3.86 -16.53
N LEU A 375 6.81 3.26 -15.66
CA LEU A 375 6.44 1.96 -15.08
C LEU A 375 5.44 2.16 -13.95
N PHE A 376 4.23 1.65 -14.14
CA PHE A 376 3.17 1.71 -13.14
C PHE A 376 3.42 0.69 -12.04
N LEU A 377 3.29 1.14 -10.79
CA LEU A 377 3.19 0.30 -9.60
C LEU A 377 1.87 0.62 -8.89
N PRO A 378 1.12 -0.41 -8.45
CA PRO A 378 -0.15 -0.20 -7.76
C PRO A 378 -0.01 0.39 -6.35
N PHE A 379 1.19 0.42 -5.78
CA PHE A 379 1.51 1.01 -4.46
C PHE A 379 3.04 1.16 -4.32
N GLU A 380 3.50 1.87 -3.28
CA GLU A 380 4.92 1.97 -2.93
C GLU A 380 5.45 0.66 -2.33
N ASP A 381 6.46 0.06 -2.99
CA ASP A 381 7.25 -1.05 -2.48
C ASP A 381 8.66 -0.97 -3.08
N GLU A 382 9.64 -0.65 -2.23
CA GLU A 382 11.03 -0.45 -2.66
C GLU A 382 11.68 -1.73 -3.19
N VAL A 383 11.34 -2.89 -2.61
CA VAL A 383 11.88 -4.17 -3.06
C VAL A 383 11.25 -4.56 -4.39
N LEU A 384 9.94 -4.40 -4.56
CA LEU A 384 9.29 -4.63 -5.86
C LEU A 384 9.87 -3.73 -6.95
N ALA A 385 10.08 -2.44 -6.66
CA ALA A 385 10.71 -1.50 -7.57
C ALA A 385 12.15 -1.92 -7.91
N ARG A 386 12.91 -2.39 -6.92
CA ARG A 386 14.26 -2.95 -7.11
C ARG A 386 14.24 -4.20 -7.99
N VAL A 387 13.38 -5.18 -7.68
CA VAL A 387 13.19 -6.43 -8.44
C VAL A 387 12.90 -6.12 -9.90
N LEU A 388 11.99 -5.18 -10.18
CA LEU A 388 11.68 -4.76 -11.56
C LEU A 388 12.86 -4.06 -12.22
N GLY A 389 13.51 -3.11 -11.54
CA GLY A 389 14.69 -2.41 -12.05
C GLY A 389 15.81 -3.37 -12.44
N THR A 390 16.09 -4.33 -11.56
CA THR A 390 17.04 -5.42 -11.77
C THR A 390 16.63 -6.31 -12.94
N ALA A 391 15.37 -6.77 -13.00
CA ALA A 391 14.90 -7.60 -14.10
C ALA A 391 15.06 -6.92 -15.47
N PHE A 392 14.77 -5.62 -15.55
CA PHE A 392 14.96 -4.84 -16.76
C PHE A 392 16.42 -4.64 -17.17
N LEU A 393 17.32 -4.55 -16.20
CA LEU A 393 18.76 -4.47 -16.43
C LEU A 393 19.27 -5.81 -16.96
N LEU A 394 18.98 -6.90 -16.23
CA LEU A 394 19.46 -8.25 -16.52
C LEU A 394 18.86 -8.84 -17.80
N ALA A 395 17.61 -8.51 -18.13
CA ALA A 395 17.04 -8.87 -19.43
C ALA A 395 17.79 -8.25 -20.62
N ALA A 396 18.65 -7.25 -20.39
CA ALA A 396 19.53 -6.63 -21.36
C ALA A 396 21.00 -6.64 -20.90
N ASP A 397 21.41 -7.71 -20.20
CA ASP A 397 22.76 -7.94 -19.68
C ASP A 397 23.91 -7.68 -20.67
N HIS A 398 23.75 -8.05 -21.95
CA HIS A 398 24.69 -7.79 -23.05
C HIS A 398 24.92 -6.29 -23.33
N ARG A 399 24.11 -5.39 -22.76
CA ARG A 399 24.27 -3.94 -22.85
C ARG A 399 24.75 -3.30 -21.55
N ILE A 400 25.03 -4.09 -20.52
CA ILE A 400 25.59 -3.59 -19.26
C ILE A 400 27.03 -3.15 -19.56
N THR A 401 27.35 -1.90 -19.20
CA THR A 401 28.70 -1.33 -19.36
C THR A 401 29.51 -1.35 -18.05
N ASP A 402 28.88 -1.68 -16.93
CA ASP A 402 29.54 -1.79 -15.63
C ASP A 402 30.43 -3.05 -15.62
N GLU A 403 31.75 -2.84 -15.68
CA GLU A 403 32.73 -3.93 -15.70
C GLU A 403 32.66 -4.82 -14.45
N ALA A 404 32.31 -4.29 -13.27
CA ALA A 404 32.24 -5.08 -12.05
C ALA A 404 31.07 -6.05 -12.07
N VAL A 405 29.94 -5.63 -12.68
CA VAL A 405 28.79 -6.51 -12.91
C VAL A 405 29.10 -7.54 -14.00
N LEU A 406 29.72 -7.11 -15.12
CA LEU A 406 30.10 -8.02 -16.21
C LEU A 406 31.06 -9.12 -15.74
N ARG A 407 32.10 -8.77 -14.97
CA ARG A 407 33.05 -9.76 -14.41
C ARG A 407 32.38 -10.79 -13.52
N GLN A 408 31.33 -10.42 -12.78
CA GLN A 408 30.55 -11.37 -11.98
C GLN A 408 29.70 -12.29 -12.87
N ILE A 409 29.13 -11.76 -13.95
CA ILE A 409 28.33 -12.54 -14.92
C ILE A 409 29.21 -13.52 -15.70
N THR A 410 30.46 -13.18 -16.02
CA THR A 410 31.37 -14.04 -16.80
C THR A 410 32.22 -14.99 -15.95
N ARG A 411 32.22 -14.86 -14.62
CA ARG A 411 33.11 -15.67 -13.75
C ARG A 411 32.73 -17.14 -13.60
N GLY A 412 31.50 -17.53 -13.89
CA GLY A 412 31.08 -18.94 -13.82
C GLY A 412 30.78 -19.58 -15.18
N THR A 413 31.41 -19.09 -16.26
CA THR A 413 31.33 -19.73 -17.60
C THR A 413 32.46 -20.73 -17.75
#